data_AF-A0A2G8EF12-F1
#
_entry.id   AF-A0A2G8EF12-F1
#
_cell.length_a   1.000
_cell.length_b   1.000
_cell.length_c   1.000
_cell.angle_alpha   90.00
_cell.angle_beta   90.00
_cell.angle_gamma   90.00
#
_symmetry.space_group_name_H-M   'P 1'
#
loop_
_entity.id
_entity.type
_entity.pdbx_description
1 polymer ?
#
loop_
_entity_poly.entity_id
_entity_poly.type
_entity_poly.pdbx_seq_one_letter_code
_entity_poly.pdbx_strand_id
1 'polypeptide(L)'
;MKYHFILACQDYFVKQRESAEVRKHRRVQRDTVAEETIAPRVKALGRHIARCQRKRKPVHIPALNVAELGQLLRSLEIKRAYA
;
A
#
# COMPACT_ATOMS: atom_id res chain seq x y z
N MET A 1 22.63 -0.01 -33.90
CA MET A 1 21.21 -0.39 -33.67
C MET A 1 20.76 -0.15 -32.22
N LYS A 2 21.40 -0.70 -31.18
CA LYS A 2 20.97 -0.51 -29.76
C LYS A 2 20.94 0.95 -29.29
N TYR A 3 21.91 1.77 -29.69
CA TYR A 3 21.98 3.19 -29.29
C TYR A 3 20.85 4.04 -29.85
N HIS A 4 20.39 3.76 -31.07
CA HIS A 4 19.29 4.50 -31.69
C HIS A 4 17.96 4.21 -31.00
N PHE A 5 17.74 2.96 -30.58
CA PHE A 5 16.58 2.57 -29.78
C PHE A 5 16.59 3.23 -28.39
N ILE A 6 17.74 3.24 -27.71
CA ILE A 6 17.87 3.88 -26.39
C ILE A 6 17.60 5.38 -26.48
N LEU A 7 18.16 6.07 -27.48
CA LEU A 7 17.93 7.49 -27.73
C LEU A 7 16.46 7.79 -28.04
N ALA A 8 15.83 6.99 -28.92
CA ALA A 8 14.41 7.14 -29.24
C ALA A 8 13.49 6.93 -28.02
N CYS A 9 13.82 5.96 -27.15
CA CYS A 9 13.09 5.77 -25.89
C CYS A 9 13.27 6.97 -24.96
N GLN A 10 14.50 7.50 -24.86
CA GLN A 10 14.79 8.65 -24.00
C GLN A 10 14.03 9.89 -24.45
N ASP A 11 14.04 10.18 -25.76
CA ASP A 11 13.27 11.27 -26.36
C ASP A 11 11.75 11.10 -26.15
N TYR A 12 11.25 9.87 -26.24
CA TYR A 12 9.84 9.57 -25.96
C TYR A 12 9.46 9.86 -24.51
N PHE A 13 10.28 9.44 -23.54
CA PHE A 13 10.03 9.69 -22.12
C PHE A 13 10.19 11.17 -21.74
N VAL A 14 11.15 11.89 -22.33
CA VAL A 14 11.35 13.33 -22.09
C VAL A 14 10.18 14.14 -22.67
N LYS A 15 9.74 13.87 -23.90
CA LYS A 15 8.55 14.50 -24.51
C LYS A 15 7.25 14.17 -23.76
N GLN A 16 7.14 12.98 -23.18
CA GLN A 16 6.03 12.65 -22.29
C GLN A 16 6.06 13.45 -21.00
N ARG A 17 7.22 13.75 -20.41
CA ARG A 17 7.31 14.57 -19.17
C ARG A 17 6.95 16.03 -19.43
N GLU A 18 7.34 16.58 -20.58
CA GLU A 18 6.95 17.94 -20.99
C GLU A 18 5.44 18.06 -21.22
N SER A 19 4.79 17.00 -21.72
CA SER A 19 3.34 16.90 -21.84
C SER A 19 2.63 16.41 -20.56
N ALA A 20 3.38 15.96 -19.53
CA ALA A 20 2.83 15.37 -18.31
C ALA A 20 2.22 16.41 -17.35
N GLU A 21 2.47 17.70 -17.55
CA GLU A 21 1.74 18.75 -16.80
C GLU A 21 0.22 18.61 -16.99
N VAL A 22 -0.23 18.06 -18.13
CA VAL A 22 -1.64 17.83 -18.49
C VAL A 22 -2.18 16.49 -17.94
N ARG A 23 -1.34 15.54 -17.53
CA ARG A 23 -1.73 14.18 -17.12
C ARG A 23 -1.21 13.79 -15.75
N LYS A 24 -1.42 14.64 -14.74
CA LYS A 24 -1.23 14.24 -13.35
C LYS A 24 -2.25 13.14 -13.02
N HIS A 25 -1.78 11.92 -12.77
CA HIS A 25 -2.64 10.85 -12.25
C HIS A 25 -3.25 11.33 -10.92
N ARG A 26 -4.55 11.61 -10.92
CA ARG A 26 -5.25 12.04 -9.72
C ARG A 26 -5.26 10.87 -8.73
N ARG A 27 -4.56 11.02 -7.61
CA ARG A 27 -4.62 10.04 -6.52
C ARG A 27 -6.07 9.97 -6.04
N VAL A 28 -6.65 8.77 -6.08
CA VAL A 28 -7.97 8.53 -5.50
C VAL A 28 -7.81 8.56 -3.99
N GLN A 29 -8.36 9.59 -3.35
CA GLN A 29 -8.54 9.60 -1.91
C GLN A 29 -9.68 8.64 -1.59
N ARG A 30 -9.41 7.67 -0.73
CA ARG A 30 -10.39 6.70 -0.25
C ARG A 30 -10.67 6.99 1.21
N ASP A 31 -11.92 6.85 1.60
CA ASP A 31 -12.32 7.02 2.97
C ASP A 31 -11.67 5.99 3.87
N THR A 32 -11.50 6.37 5.13
CA THR A 32 -10.91 5.52 6.15
C THR A 32 -11.90 4.43 6.53
N VAL A 33 -11.45 3.18 6.60
CA VAL A 33 -12.29 2.06 7.03
C VAL A 33 -12.68 2.25 8.50
N ALA A 34 -13.98 2.23 8.78
CA ALA A 34 -14.52 2.29 10.13
C ALA A 34 -14.10 1.04 10.92
N GLU A 35 -13.81 1.21 12.22
CA GLU A 35 -13.31 0.10 13.05
C GLU A 35 -14.31 -1.07 13.14
N GLU A 36 -15.60 -0.74 13.12
CA GLU A 36 -16.73 -1.67 13.18
C GLU A 36 -16.80 -2.59 11.96
N THR A 37 -16.36 -2.10 10.80
CA THR A 37 -16.38 -2.82 9.53
C THR A 37 -15.19 -3.79 9.40
N ILE A 38 -14.20 -3.70 10.28
CA ILE A 38 -13.03 -4.58 10.24
C ILE A 38 -13.45 -6.00 10.64
N ALA A 39 -13.20 -6.97 9.75
CA ALA A 39 -13.51 -8.36 10.03
C ALA A 39 -12.81 -8.84 11.32
N PRO A 40 -13.50 -9.56 12.23
CA PRO A 40 -12.92 -10.01 13.49
C PRO A 40 -11.63 -10.83 13.33
N ARG A 41 -11.57 -11.68 12.28
CA ARG A 41 -10.38 -12.45 11.90
C ARG A 41 -9.17 -11.55 11.62
N VAL A 42 -9.37 -10.48 10.86
CA VAL A 42 -8.31 -9.52 10.49
C VAL A 42 -7.87 -8.71 11.71
N LYS A 43 -8.83 -8.31 12.57
CA LYS A 43 -8.54 -7.64 13.86
C LYS A 43 -7.70 -8.51 14.79
N ALA A 44 -7.98 -9.82 14.85
CA ALA A 44 -7.19 -10.78 15.61
C ALA A 44 -5.77 -10.93 15.06
N LEU A 45 -5.61 -10.99 13.73
CA LEU A 45 -4.31 -11.02 13.06
C LEU A 45 -3.49 -9.75 13.38
N GLY A 46 -4.08 -8.56 13.30
CA GLY A 46 -3.43 -7.30 13.65
C GLY A 46 -2.91 -7.30 15.10
N ARG A 47 -3.72 -7.79 16.05
CA ARG A 47 -3.32 -7.97 17.46
C ARG A 47 -2.16 -8.95 17.61
N HIS A 48 -2.18 -10.06 16.88
CA HIS A 48 -1.10 -11.04 16.88
C HIS A 48 0.20 -10.43 16.36
N ILE A 49 0.17 -9.72 15.23
CA ILE A 49 1.33 -9.02 14.65
C ILE A 49 1.90 -8.02 15.64
N ALA A 50 1.07 -7.15 16.23
CA ALA A 50 1.53 -6.16 17.20
C ALA A 50 2.20 -6.80 18.43
N ARG A 51 1.69 -7.94 18.89
CA ARG A 51 2.30 -8.71 19.99
C ARG A 51 3.65 -9.30 19.60
N CYS A 52 3.75 -9.87 18.41
CA CYS A 52 5.00 -10.46 17.91
C CYS A 52 6.06 -9.39 17.63
N GLN A 53 5.66 -8.22 17.13
CA GLN A 53 6.56 -7.07 16.93
C GLN A 53 7.24 -6.66 18.24
N ARG A 54 6.48 -6.53 19.35
CA ARG A 54 7.06 -6.23 20.67
C ARG A 54 8.07 -7.27 21.13
N LYS A 55 7.84 -8.54 20.75
CA LYS A 55 8.75 -9.66 21.04
C LYS A 55 9.85 -9.84 19.99
N ARG A 56 9.93 -8.95 18.99
CA ARG A 56 10.84 -9.03 17.82
C ARG A 56 10.77 -10.38 17.11
N LYS A 57 9.58 -11.00 17.07
CA LYS A 57 9.34 -12.28 16.39
C LYS A 57 8.77 -12.06 15.00
N PRO A 58 9.26 -12.78 13.98
CA PRO A 58 8.64 -12.77 12.65
C PRO A 58 7.24 -13.38 12.68
N VAL A 59 6.36 -12.95 11.78
CA VAL A 59 4.97 -13.42 11.66
C VAL A 59 4.69 -13.78 10.21
N HIS A 60 4.04 -14.92 9.99
CA HIS A 60 3.54 -15.31 8.68
C HIS A 60 2.30 -14.50 8.30
N ILE A 61 2.34 -13.85 7.13
CA ILE A 61 1.19 -13.12 6.59
C ILE A 61 0.46 -14.05 5.60
N PRO A 62 -0.82 -14.39 5.84
CA PRO A 62 -1.58 -15.22 4.91
C PRO A 62 -1.84 -14.47 3.59
N ALA A 63 -2.23 -15.21 2.56
CA ALA A 63 -2.73 -14.60 1.33
C ALA A 63 -4.03 -13.85 1.63
N LEU A 64 -3.96 -12.52 1.62
CA LEU A 64 -5.08 -11.61 1.86
C LEU A 64 -5.50 -10.97 0.55
N ASN A 65 -6.80 -10.76 0.38
CA ASN A 65 -7.28 -9.89 -0.69
C ASN A 65 -7.03 -8.41 -0.36
N VAL A 66 -7.21 -7.52 -1.34
CA VAL A 66 -6.94 -6.08 -1.19
C VAL A 66 -7.79 -5.45 -0.07
N ALA A 67 -9.04 -5.91 0.11
CA ALA A 67 -9.94 -5.40 1.14
C ALA A 67 -9.49 -5.83 2.55
N GLU A 68 -9.17 -7.12 2.73
CA GLU A 68 -8.65 -7.67 3.98
C GLU A 68 -7.30 -7.04 4.36
N LEU A 69 -6.43 -6.79 3.37
CA LEU A 69 -5.17 -6.10 3.61
C LEU A 69 -5.41 -4.65 4.07
N GLY A 70 -6.34 -3.92 3.44
CA GLY A 70 -6.74 -2.58 3.88
C GLY A 70 -7.28 -2.57 5.32
N GLN A 71 -8.13 -3.54 5.66
CA GLN A 71 -8.63 -3.74 7.02
C GLN A 71 -7.50 -4.07 8.02
N LEU A 72 -6.52 -4.87 7.61
CA LEU A 72 -5.38 -5.24 8.46
C LEU A 72 -4.52 -4.02 8.78
N LEU A 73 -4.18 -3.23 7.76
CA LEU A 73 -3.42 -2.01 7.92
C LEU A 73 -4.15 -1.04 8.85
N ARG A 74 -5.47 -0.88 8.66
CA ARG A 74 -6.29 -0.05 9.55
C ARG A 74 -6.27 -0.57 10.99
N SER A 75 -6.39 -1.88 11.20
CA SER A 75 -6.33 -2.48 12.53
C SER A 75 -4.97 -2.25 13.21
N LEU A 76 -3.88 -2.21 12.46
CA LEU A 76 -2.54 -1.94 12.98
C LEU A 76 -2.36 -0.46 13.32
N GLU A 77 -2.89 0.45 12.50
CA GLU A 77 -2.90 1.89 12.78
C GLU A 77 -3.63 2.19 14.10
N ILE A 78 -4.84 1.65 14.26
CA ILE A 78 -5.62 1.79 15.50
C ILE A 78 -4.77 1.29 16.67
N LYS A 79 -4.17 0.09 16.56
CA LYS A 79 -3.41 -0.46 17.67
C LYS A 79 -2.14 0.35 17.99
N ARG A 80 -1.52 0.96 16.99
CA ARG A 80 -0.34 1.84 17.16
C ARG A 80 -0.71 3.17 17.81
N ALA A 81 -1.88 3.74 17.49
CA ALA A 81 -2.36 4.98 18.10
C ALA A 81 -2.61 4.86 19.61
N TYR A 82 -2.85 3.64 20.10
CA TYR A 82 -3.07 3.32 21.52
C TYR A 82 -1.90 2.57 22.18
N ALA A 83 -0.73 2.51 21.55
CA ALA A 83 0.46 1.80 22.05
C ALA A 83 1.55 2.80 22.48
#